data_AF-A0A0V1FC55-F1
#
_entry.id   AF-A0A0V1FC55-F1
#
_cell.length_a   1.000
_cell.length_b   1.000
_cell.length_c   1.000
_cell.angle_alpha   90.00
_cell.angle_beta   90.00
_cell.angle_gamma   90.00
#
_symmetry.space_group_name_H-M   'P 1'
#
loop_
_entity.id
_entity.type
_entity.pdbx_description
1 polymer ?
#
loop_
_entity_poly.entity_id
_entity_poly.type
_entity_poly.pdbx_seq_one_letter_code
_entity_poly.pdbx_strand_id
1 'polypeptide(L)'
;MAELPPERTEAVGPFVYVGVDFAGPILARSDGKSLTLLKTYVCVFTCMVVRTIHLELVPDMTVHSFLRALRRFISRRGRPQLLQSDNFRTFHLASRFLKPPCKSRNWKVV
;
A
#
# COMPACT_ATOMS: atom_id res chain seq x y z
N MET A 1 27.96 -13.17 3.13
CA MET A 1 26.58 -12.84 2.71
C MET A 1 26.02 -11.86 3.73
N ALA A 2 25.38 -10.78 3.30
CA ALA A 2 24.77 -9.82 4.23
C ALA A 2 23.50 -10.43 4.84
N GLU A 3 23.21 -10.08 6.10
CA GLU A 3 21.99 -10.52 6.77
C GLU A 3 20.75 -9.87 6.14
N LEU A 4 19.66 -10.63 6.08
CA LEU A 4 18.37 -10.13 5.62
C LEU A 4 17.74 -9.25 6.72
N PRO A 5 16.93 -8.23 6.33
CA PRO A 5 16.20 -7.43 7.31
C PRO A 5 15.31 -8.31 8.19
N PRO A 6 15.21 -8.02 9.51
CA PRO A 6 14.38 -8.80 10.43
C PRO A 6 12.91 -8.84 10.02
N GLU A 7 12.42 -7.79 9.36
CA GLU A 7 11.04 -7.71 8.88
C GLU A 7 10.69 -8.75 7.81
N ARG A 8 11.70 -9.45 7.25
CA ARG A 8 11.53 -10.56 6.31
C ARG A 8 11.77 -11.95 6.91
N THR A 9 12.32 -12.03 8.12
CA THR A 9 12.76 -13.29 8.73
C THR A 9 12.06 -13.61 10.04
N GLU A 10 11.47 -12.62 10.70
CA GLU A 10 10.71 -12.81 11.93
C GLU A 10 9.40 -13.59 11.68
N ALA A 11 9.16 -14.61 12.51
CA ALA A 11 7.95 -15.42 12.49
C ALA A 11 6.78 -14.66 13.14
N VAL A 12 6.21 -13.71 12.40
CA VAL A 12 5.03 -12.93 12.80
C VAL A 12 3.81 -13.22 11.91
N GLY A 13 2.64 -12.77 12.35
CA GLY A 13 1.40 -12.92 11.58
C GLY A 13 1.43 -12.26 10.20
N PRO A 14 0.53 -12.66 9.28
CA PRO A 14 0.44 -12.06 7.95
C PRO A 14 0.10 -10.56 8.04
N PHE A 15 0.63 -9.78 7.09
CA PHE A 15 0.43 -8.33 6.99
C PHE A 15 0.89 -7.49 8.20
N VAL A 16 1.76 -8.01 9.06
CA VAL A 16 2.43 -7.23 10.12
C VAL A 16 3.44 -6.25 9.50
N TYR A 17 4.29 -6.77 8.61
CA TYR A 17 5.25 -6.01 7.82
C TYR A 17 4.78 -5.99 6.36
N VAL A 18 4.51 -4.80 5.83
CA VAL A 18 3.89 -4.65 4.50
C VAL A 18 4.69 -3.68 3.64
N GLY A 19 4.97 -4.10 2.41
CA GLY A 19 5.46 -3.24 1.34
C GLY A 19 4.29 -2.70 0.51
N VAL A 20 4.39 -1.46 0.04
CA VAL A 20 3.39 -0.78 -0.79
C VAL A 20 4.02 -0.30 -2.07
N ASP A 21 3.34 -0.53 -3.17
CA ASP A 21 3.74 -0.06 -4.49
C ASP A 21 2.52 0.28 -5.36
N PHE A 22 2.72 1.06 -6.42
CA PHE A 22 1.75 1.26 -7.48
C PHE A 22 2.16 0.47 -8.73
N ALA A 23 1.34 -0.48 -9.13
CA ALA A 23 1.46 -1.06 -10.46
C ALA A 23 0.85 -0.10 -11.49
N GLY A 24 1.54 0.00 -12.63
CA GLY A 24 1.30 0.99 -13.68
C GLY A 24 -0.11 1.01 -14.27
N PRO A 25 -0.34 1.93 -15.22
CA PRO A 25 -1.69 2.18 -15.70
C PRO A 25 -2.22 0.95 -16.44
N ILE A 26 -3.21 0.29 -15.85
CA ILE A 26 -4.03 -0.73 -16.48
C ILE A 26 -5.29 -0.08 -17.04
N LEU A 27 -5.74 -0.57 -18.18
CA LEU A 27 -7.00 -0.15 -18.78
C LEU A 27 -8.13 -0.92 -18.11
N ALA A 28 -8.89 -0.26 -17.25
CA ALA A 28 -10.09 -0.82 -16.65
C ALA A 28 -11.33 -0.38 -17.42
N ARG A 29 -12.30 -1.28 -17.55
CA ARG A 29 -13.62 -0.92 -18.08
C ARG A 29 -14.33 -0.04 -17.06
N SER A 30 -14.87 1.08 -17.52
CA SER A 30 -15.80 1.87 -16.72
C SER A 30 -17.12 1.12 -16.55
N ASP A 31 -17.79 1.32 -15.42
CA ASP A 31 -19.08 0.69 -15.08
C ASP A 31 -20.28 1.28 -15.88
N GLY A 32 -20.01 2.07 -16.93
CA GLY A 32 -21.01 2.78 -17.73
C GLY A 32 -21.59 1.95 -18.89
N LYS A 33 -22.69 2.45 -19.48
CA LYS A 33 -23.35 1.82 -20.65
C LYS A 33 -22.48 1.81 -21.92
N SER A 34 -21.55 2.76 -22.03
CA SER A 34 -20.59 2.83 -23.15
C SER A 34 -19.26 2.25 -22.69
N LEU A 35 -18.63 1.43 -23.53
CA LEU A 35 -17.37 0.76 -23.25
C LEU A 35 -16.20 1.76 -23.28
N THR A 36 -16.08 2.59 -22.24
CA THR A 36 -14.94 3.50 -22.07
C THR A 36 -13.88 2.82 -21.22
N LEU A 37 -12.66 2.74 -21.75
CA LEU A 37 -11.48 2.26 -21.03
C LEU A 37 -10.83 3.43 -20.29
N LEU A 38 -10.70 3.30 -18.97
CA LEU A 38 -10.06 4.29 -18.12
C LEU A 38 -8.67 3.80 -17.72
N LYS A 39 -7.68 4.71 -17.75
CA LYS A 39 -6.39 4.46 -17.13
C LYS A 39 -6.61 4.41 -15.63
N THR A 40 -6.27 3.29 -15.03
CA THR A 40 -6.39 3.04 -13.59
C THR A 40 -5.12 2.40 -13.10
N TYR A 41 -4.86 2.51 -11.80
CA TYR A 41 -3.67 1.99 -11.16
C TYR A 41 -4.05 0.93 -10.14
N VAL A 42 -3.13 0.04 -9.82
CA VAL A 42 -3.32 -0.93 -8.74
C VAL A 42 -2.39 -0.58 -7.61
N CYS A 43 -2.95 -0.31 -6.44
CA CYS A 43 -2.19 -0.23 -5.20
C CYS A 43 -1.92 -1.64 -4.71
N VAL A 44 -0.65 -2.02 -4.69
CA VAL A 44 -0.16 -3.35 -4.33
C VAL A 44 0.30 -3.31 -2.89
N PHE A 45 -0.33 -4.11 -2.03
CA PHE A 45 0.12 -4.34 -0.65
C PHE A 45 0.73 -5.74 -0.57
N THR A 46 2.03 -5.82 -0.33
CA THR A 46 2.77 -7.09 -0.24
C THR A 46 3.15 -7.38 1.20
N CYS A 47 2.86 -8.58 1.70
CA CYS A 47 3.36 -8.99 3.01
C CYS A 47 4.82 -9.44 2.90
N MET A 48 5.69 -8.91 3.74
CA MET A 48 7.13 -9.24 3.71
C MET A 48 7.45 -10.63 4.26
N VAL A 49 6.59 -11.15 5.15
CA VAL A 49 6.80 -12.43 5.85
C VAL A 49 6.33 -13.61 4.99
N VAL A 50 5.04 -13.60 4.63
CA VAL A 50 4.39 -14.71 3.90
C VAL A 50 4.29 -14.49 2.39
N ARG A 51 4.77 -13.36 1.86
CA ARG A 51 4.72 -12.99 0.43
C ARG A 51 3.31 -12.96 -0.17
N THR A 52 2.26 -12.84 0.66
CA THR A 52 0.89 -12.67 0.19
C THR A 52 0.66 -11.26 -0.34
N ILE A 53 -0.12 -11.13 -1.41
CA ILE A 53 -0.40 -9.86 -2.07
C ILE A 53 -1.89 -9.51 -1.90
N HIS A 54 -2.17 -8.27 -1.53
CA HIS A 54 -3.51 -7.67 -1.53
C HIS A 54 -3.54 -6.54 -2.55
N LEU A 55 -4.44 -6.62 -3.52
CA LEU A 55 -4.55 -5.67 -4.63
C LEU A 55 -5.78 -4.79 -4.45
N GLU A 56 -5.59 -3.49 -4.60
CA GLU A 56 -6.65 -2.49 -4.55
C GLU A 56 -6.65 -1.70 -5.85
N LEU A 57 -7.78 -1.68 -6.55
CA LEU A 57 -7.94 -0.85 -7.74
C LEU A 57 -8.16 0.62 -7.33
N VAL A 58 -7.42 1.51 -8.00
CA VAL A 58 -7.38 2.93 -7.69
C VAL A 58 -7.48 3.72 -9.02
N PRO A 59 -8.31 4.77 -9.11
CA PRO A 59 -8.44 5.52 -10.36
C PRO A 59 -7.13 6.25 -10.72
N ASP A 60 -6.46 6.84 -9.72
CA ASP A 60 -5.27 7.67 -9.91
C ASP A 60 -4.25 7.45 -8.78
N MET A 61 -2.98 7.76 -9.02
CA MET A 61 -1.91 7.68 -8.01
C MET A 61 -1.93 8.86 -7.01
N THR A 62 -3.08 9.47 -6.75
CA THR A 62 -3.20 10.61 -5.82
C THR A 62 -3.30 10.15 -4.36
N VAL A 63 -3.02 11.05 -3.41
CA VAL A 63 -3.01 10.72 -1.97
C VAL A 63 -4.39 10.33 -1.46
N HIS A 64 -5.45 11.01 -1.93
CA HIS A 64 -6.81 10.68 -1.54
C HIS A 64 -7.18 9.26 -1.96
N SER A 65 -6.84 8.91 -3.20
CA SER A 65 -7.11 7.59 -3.76
C SER A 65 -6.30 6.51 -3.03
N PHE A 66 -5.03 6.80 -2.70
CA PHE A 66 -4.21 5.94 -1.85
C PHE A 66 -4.77 5.75 -0.43
N LEU A 67 -5.17 6.83 0.26
CA LEU A 67 -5.72 6.75 1.62
C LEU A 67 -7.02 5.93 1.66
N ARG A 68 -7.86 6.03 0.61
CA ARG A 68 -9.05 5.18 0.47
C ARG A 68 -8.67 3.71 0.30
N ALA A 69 -7.68 3.40 -0.54
CA ALA A 69 -7.15 2.04 -0.70
C ALA A 69 -6.57 1.49 0.61
N LEU A 70 -5.76 2.30 1.31
CA LEU A 70 -5.18 1.94 2.60
C LEU A 70 -6.27 1.66 3.66
N ARG A 71 -7.34 2.47 3.69
CA ARG A 71 -8.48 2.23 4.59
C ARG A 71 -9.17 0.90 4.28
N ARG A 72 -9.38 0.57 3.00
CA ARG A 72 -9.97 -0.72 2.59
C ARG A 72 -9.06 -1.90 2.97
N PHE A 73 -7.76 -1.78 2.71
CA PHE A 73 -6.76 -2.75 3.15
C PHE A 73 -6.83 -2.99 4.66
N ILE A 74 -6.75 -1.93 5.48
CA ILE A 74 -6.79 -2.05 6.94
C ILE A 74 -8.10 -2.68 7.41
N SER A 75 -9.23 -2.33 6.81
CA SER A 75 -10.53 -2.91 7.18
C SER A 75 -10.63 -4.42 6.90
N ARG A 76 -9.87 -4.92 5.92
CA ARG A 76 -9.90 -6.34 5.50
C ARG A 76 -8.78 -7.18 6.13
N ARG A 77 -7.58 -6.62 6.29
CA ARG A 77 -6.36 -7.34 6.69
C ARG A 77 -5.85 -6.96 8.07
N GLY A 78 -6.42 -5.93 8.69
CA GLY A 78 -5.94 -5.38 9.94
C GLY A 78 -4.87 -4.30 9.73
N ARG A 79 -4.47 -3.65 10.84
CA ARG A 79 -3.52 -2.55 10.81
C ARG A 79 -2.08 -3.10 10.80
N PRO A 80 -1.25 -2.76 9.80
CA PRO A 80 0.15 -3.17 9.79
C PRO A 80 0.94 -2.45 10.90
N GLN A 81 2.01 -3.09 11.38
CA GLN A 81 2.97 -2.47 12.29
C GLN A 81 3.99 -1.61 11.55
N LEU A 82 4.46 -2.11 10.41
CA LEU A 82 5.33 -1.40 9.47
C LEU A 82 4.65 -1.34 8.11
N LEU A 83 4.61 -0.14 7.55
CA LEU A 83 4.32 0.05 6.14
C LEU A 83 5.54 0.70 5.48
N GLN A 84 6.10 0.00 4.49
CA GLN A 84 7.24 0.41 3.71
C GLN A 84 6.81 0.74 2.29
N SER A 85 7.22 1.87 1.75
CA SER A 85 6.95 2.28 0.37
C SER A 85 8.23 2.77 -0.28
N ASP A 86 8.19 2.94 -1.61
CA ASP A 86 9.19 3.73 -2.33
C ASP A 86 9.02 5.24 -2.06
N ASN A 87 9.91 6.04 -2.65
CA ASN A 87 9.94 7.51 -2.54
C ASN A 87 8.91 8.23 -3.44
N PHE A 88 7.83 7.56 -3.85
CA PHE A 88 6.80 8.24 -4.63
C PHE A 88 6.16 9.37 -3.81
N ARG A 89 5.94 10.52 -4.45
CA ARG A 89 5.47 11.76 -3.77
C ARG A 89 4.18 11.55 -2.98
N THR A 90 3.30 10.70 -3.50
CA THR A 90 2.04 10.34 -2.87
C THR A 90 2.24 9.68 -1.51
N PHE A 91 3.23 8.78 -1.38
CA PHE A 91 3.50 8.11 -0.11
C PHE A 91 4.15 9.03 0.91
N HIS A 92 5.05 9.92 0.50
CA HIS A 92 5.59 10.95 1.39
C HIS A 92 4.48 11.85 1.94
N LEU A 93 3.58 12.31 1.09
CA LEU A 93 2.48 13.18 1.50
C LEU A 93 1.49 12.40 2.39
N ALA A 94 1.17 11.15 2.05
CA ALA A 94 0.36 10.27 2.91
C ALA A 94 1.01 10.08 4.29
N SER A 95 2.33 9.84 4.35
CA SER A 95 3.08 9.71 5.60
C SER A 95 2.95 10.96 6.48
N ARG A 96 2.99 12.16 5.88
CA ARG A 96 2.77 13.44 6.59
C ARG A 96 1.34 13.56 7.12
N PHE A 97 0.33 13.28 6.27
CA PHE A 97 -1.08 13.27 6.70
C PHE A 97 -1.35 12.28 7.83
N LEU A 98 -0.62 11.17 7.83
CA LEU A 98 -0.73 10.12 8.81
C LEU A 98 0.10 10.40 10.09
N LYS A 99 0.94 11.44 10.17
CA LYS A 99 1.76 11.74 11.36
C LYS A 99 1.17 12.91 12.19
N PRO A 100 0.17 12.73 13.08
CA PRO A 100 0.23 13.35 14.45
C PRO A 100 -0.56 12.61 15.58
N PRO A 101 -0.48 12.99 16.89
CA PRO A 101 0.66 13.05 17.81
C PRO A 101 0.85 11.73 18.61
N CYS A 102 0.44 10.56 18.08
CA CYS A 102 0.57 9.30 18.80
C CYS A 102 1.92 8.64 18.50
N LYS A 103 2.80 8.55 19.51
CA LYS A 103 4.23 8.17 19.52
C LYS A 103 4.59 6.75 19.02
N SER A 104 3.73 6.05 18.28
CA SER A 104 3.91 4.61 17.98
C SER A 104 3.77 4.22 16.50
N ARG A 105 4.18 5.07 15.55
CA ARG A 105 3.98 4.80 14.11
C ARG A 105 5.30 4.64 13.38
N ASN A 106 5.65 3.38 13.11
CA ASN A 106 6.76 3.00 12.23
C ASN A 106 6.28 2.99 10.78
N TRP A 107 6.05 4.16 10.19
CA TRP A 107 5.95 4.29 8.74
C TRP A 107 7.34 4.62 8.19
N LYS A 108 7.94 3.71 7.41
CA LYS A 108 9.24 3.92 6.75
C LYS A 108 8.99 4.21 5.27
N VAL A 109 9.22 5.44 4.82
CA VAL A 109 9.37 5.72 3.38
C VAL A 109 10.84 5.50 3.06
N VAL A 110 11.16 4.64 2.10
CA VAL A 110 12.53 4.31 1.68
C VAL A 110 12.85 4.96 0.34
#